data_AF-A0A3D8GPA9-F1
#
_entry.id   AF-A0A3D8GPA9-F1
#
_cell.length_a   1.000
_cell.length_b   1.000
_cell.length_c   1.000
_cell.angle_alpha   90.00
_cell.angle_beta   90.00
_cell.angle_gamma   90.00
#
_symmetry.space_group_name_H-M   'P 1'
#
loop_
_entity.id
_entity.type
_entity.pdbx_description
1 polymer ?
#
loop_
_entity_poly.entity_id
_entity_poly.type
_entity_poly.pdbx_seq_one_letter_code
_entity_poly.pdbx_strand_id
1 'polypeptide(L)'
;MSLKVKLVASLAVLSLILGACGSKEESSSSTKSNTEQKETNKKDESAEKEEISYGDSFKEAVAELEKAKEGKEVDFDKVTKIYEENLKGLVQKRDQELEDNIDQTITTALQAGKDGSLDKVVVKQIFDKLMQKVFYTSMKHEFSEVAENWGKADEVKEEMEEAKEFYGIIQSTVEKRDASYGTSMKDAISAGFDEMEKAIGANDQLGFQLGKQVVDKTLMKTFYLATGALPNGYATKAADKAKEDAEAAKVEQAEGWAFFQAIKSYIMKHSPEEGAFIEKQFDLQSDVKAIDPAAINKAFVRGFAKVAIDEYTESIESWGEDKSVITALEGALFIDVISSDLKTSLGEQGYNGLVENAQAYVDAAKAKDKAAGEKLFNELKASLQSVIDSAK
;
A
#
# COMPACT_ATOMS: atom_id res chain seq x y z
N MET A 1 -12.01 -32.88 -29.71
CA MET A 1 -10.75 -32.82 -28.95
C MET A 1 -10.51 -31.38 -28.58
N SER A 2 -10.58 -31.09 -27.28
CA SER A 2 -10.48 -29.74 -26.70
C SER A 2 -9.01 -29.45 -26.40
N LEU A 3 -8.43 -28.47 -27.09
CA LEU A 3 -7.13 -27.90 -26.74
C LEU A 3 -7.37 -26.69 -25.84
N LYS A 4 -7.22 -26.93 -24.55
CA LYS A 4 -7.16 -25.91 -23.50
C LYS A 4 -5.85 -25.13 -23.68
N VAL A 5 -5.95 -23.90 -24.16
CA VAL A 5 -4.83 -22.95 -24.13
C VAL A 5 -4.76 -22.41 -22.69
N LYS A 6 -3.69 -22.76 -21.98
CA LYS A 6 -3.33 -22.16 -20.70
C LYS A 6 -2.74 -20.78 -21.00
N LEU A 7 -3.49 -19.72 -20.71
CA LEU A 7 -2.97 -18.36 -20.58
C LEU A 7 -2.09 -18.31 -19.32
N VAL A 8 -0.78 -18.29 -19.53
CA VAL A 8 0.22 -18.07 -18.49
C VAL A 8 0.36 -16.55 -18.34
N ALA A 9 0.07 -16.04 -17.15
CA ALA A 9 0.31 -14.67 -16.74
C ALA A 9 1.82 -14.36 -16.85
N SER A 10 2.19 -13.56 -17.83
CA SER A 10 3.53 -13.02 -18.02
C SER A 10 3.69 -11.75 -17.20
N LEU A 11 3.89 -11.92 -15.90
CA LEU A 11 4.64 -11.00 -15.03
C LEU A 11 5.59 -11.89 -14.22
N ALA A 12 6.48 -12.55 -14.94
CA ALA A 12 7.60 -13.26 -14.37
C ALA A 12 8.87 -12.65 -14.97
N VAL A 13 9.88 -12.50 -14.11
CA VAL A 13 11.27 -12.11 -14.38
C VAL A 13 11.55 -10.61 -14.23
N LEU A 14 11.58 -10.14 -12.97
CA LEU A 14 12.49 -9.07 -12.53
C LEU A 14 13.88 -9.62 -12.12
N SER A 15 14.19 -10.89 -12.43
CA SER A 15 15.51 -11.47 -12.19
C SER A 15 16.45 -11.23 -13.37
N LEU A 16 17.07 -10.04 -13.42
CA LEU A 16 18.24 -9.80 -14.26
C LEU A 16 19.38 -9.10 -13.51
N ILE A 17 20.35 -9.95 -13.11
CA ILE A 17 21.81 -9.79 -13.25
C ILE A 17 22.44 -8.55 -12.58
N LEU A 18 22.93 -8.74 -11.35
CA LEU A 18 24.12 -8.04 -10.87
C LEU A 18 25.31 -9.01 -10.91
N GLY A 19 26.10 -8.89 -11.97
CA GLY A 19 27.39 -9.55 -12.11
C GLY A 19 28.43 -8.89 -11.21
N ALA A 20 28.91 -9.64 -10.23
CA ALA A 20 30.03 -9.28 -9.39
C ALA A 20 31.38 -9.53 -10.10
N CYS A 21 32.22 -8.50 -10.18
CA CYS A 21 33.69 -8.56 -10.29
C CYS A 21 34.22 -7.71 -9.13
N GLY A 22 34.70 -8.28 -8.02
CA GLY A 22 36.08 -8.75 -7.83
C GLY A 22 36.99 -7.56 -7.48
N SER A 23 37.44 -7.35 -6.23
CA SER A 23 38.65 -8.01 -5.70
C SER A 23 38.78 -7.95 -4.16
N LYS A 24 39.31 -9.05 -3.60
CA LYS A 24 39.81 -9.26 -2.22
C LYS A 24 40.99 -8.35 -1.85
N GLU A 25 41.13 -8.04 -0.56
CA GLU A 25 42.40 -8.22 0.19
C GLU A 25 42.17 -8.38 1.71
N GLU A 26 42.98 -9.24 2.33
CA GLU A 26 42.93 -9.75 3.70
C GLU A 26 43.81 -8.97 4.71
N SER A 27 43.55 -9.29 5.99
CA SER A 27 44.45 -9.37 7.17
C SER A 27 44.22 -8.30 8.24
N SER A 28 43.72 -8.65 9.44
CA SER A 28 44.41 -9.20 10.64
C SER A 28 45.29 -8.15 11.35
N SER A 29 45.35 -7.96 12.68
CA SER A 29 44.98 -8.75 13.86
C SER A 29 45.01 -7.88 15.15
N SER A 30 44.21 -8.25 16.15
CA SER A 30 44.48 -8.24 17.61
C SER A 30 44.97 -6.97 18.35
N THR A 31 44.32 -6.60 19.46
CA THR A 31 44.71 -7.04 20.84
C THR A 31 43.77 -6.44 21.91
N LYS A 32 43.43 -7.29 22.89
CA LYS A 32 42.70 -7.04 24.14
C LYS A 32 43.39 -6.03 25.06
N SER A 33 42.63 -5.29 25.86
CA SER A 33 42.88 -5.30 27.31
C SER A 33 41.62 -5.02 28.11
N ASN A 34 41.52 -5.79 29.17
CA ASN A 34 40.46 -5.96 30.14
C ASN A 34 40.79 -5.11 31.39
N THR A 35 39.80 -4.43 31.99
CA THR A 35 39.82 -4.08 33.42
C THR A 35 38.38 -3.92 33.94
N GLU A 36 37.93 -4.92 34.71
CA GLU A 36 36.87 -4.85 35.73
C GLU A 36 37.27 -3.85 36.85
N GLN A 37 36.42 -3.20 37.67
CA GLN A 37 35.25 -3.72 38.38
C GLN A 37 34.54 -2.59 39.20
N LYS A 38 33.23 -2.80 39.44
CA LYS A 38 32.36 -2.41 40.60
C LYS A 38 31.98 -0.94 40.82
N GLU A 39 30.73 -0.56 40.50
CA GLU A 39 29.44 -0.75 41.23
C GLU A 39 29.14 0.37 42.24
N THR A 40 28.05 1.11 42.02
CA THR A 40 27.04 1.31 43.06
C THR A 40 25.66 1.54 42.45
N ASN A 41 24.72 0.70 42.89
CA ASN A 41 23.31 0.61 42.53
C ASN A 41 22.53 1.92 42.68
N LYS A 42 21.66 2.19 41.70
CA LYS A 42 20.28 2.62 41.95
C LYS A 42 19.36 1.76 41.09
N LYS A 43 18.46 1.03 41.76
CA LYS A 43 17.30 0.35 41.16
C LYS A 43 16.46 1.39 40.44
N ASP A 44 16.39 1.30 39.12
CA ASP A 44 15.17 1.66 38.41
C ASP A 44 14.38 0.36 38.24
N GLU A 45 13.16 0.37 38.74
CA GLU A 45 12.13 -0.61 38.39
C GLU A 45 11.76 -0.38 36.92
N SER A 46 12.56 -0.98 36.04
CA SER A 46 12.12 -1.34 34.70
C SER A 46 11.00 -2.36 34.89
N ALA A 47 9.75 -1.88 34.96
CA ALA A 47 8.63 -2.70 34.54
C ALA A 47 8.96 -3.15 33.11
N GLU A 48 9.22 -4.44 32.91
CA GLU A 48 9.21 -5.05 31.58
C GLU A 48 7.88 -4.61 30.96
N LYS A 49 7.94 -3.66 30.02
CA LYS A 49 6.81 -3.41 29.13
C LYS A 49 6.62 -4.71 28.38
N GLU A 50 5.53 -5.40 28.68
CA GLU A 50 5.07 -6.51 27.87
C GLU A 50 5.07 -6.05 26.41
N GLU A 51 5.82 -6.74 25.57
CA GLU A 51 5.98 -6.39 24.17
C GLU A 51 4.59 -6.44 23.51
N ILE A 52 4.12 -5.30 23.02
CA ILE A 52 2.76 -5.17 22.49
C ILE A 52 2.70 -5.85 21.13
N SER A 53 2.05 -7.00 21.05
CA SER A 53 1.69 -7.61 19.76
C SER A 53 0.54 -6.84 19.12
N TYR A 54 0.85 -5.92 18.20
CA TYR A 54 -0.16 -5.18 17.42
C TYR A 54 -1.09 -6.12 16.64
N GLY A 55 -0.52 -7.19 16.08
CA GLY A 55 -1.27 -8.18 15.31
C GLY A 55 -2.31 -8.93 16.14
N ASP A 56 -1.95 -9.34 17.37
CA ASP A 56 -2.89 -10.08 18.22
C ASP A 56 -3.95 -9.16 18.82
N SER A 57 -3.56 -7.95 19.22
CA SER A 57 -4.49 -6.91 19.68
C SER A 57 -5.51 -6.56 18.60
N PHE A 58 -5.06 -6.38 17.36
CA PHE A 58 -5.93 -6.14 16.22
C PHE A 58 -6.88 -7.31 15.95
N LYS A 59 -6.37 -8.55 15.92
CA LYS A 59 -7.20 -9.75 15.72
C LYS A 59 -8.26 -9.89 16.81
N GLU A 60 -7.90 -9.64 18.07
CA GLU A 60 -8.84 -9.73 19.19
C GLU A 60 -9.94 -8.67 19.09
N ALA A 61 -9.57 -7.41 18.80
CA ALA A 61 -10.53 -6.33 18.62
C ALA A 61 -11.48 -6.60 17.44
N VAL A 62 -10.94 -7.04 16.30
CA VAL A 62 -11.75 -7.39 15.12
C VAL A 62 -12.65 -8.59 15.39
N ALA A 63 -12.18 -9.62 16.09
CA ALA A 63 -12.99 -10.79 16.43
C ALA A 63 -14.18 -10.43 17.34
N GLU A 64 -13.98 -9.50 18.29
CA GLU A 64 -15.07 -8.98 19.13
C GLU A 64 -16.08 -8.19 18.28
N LEU A 65 -15.61 -7.31 17.40
CA LEU A 65 -16.45 -6.52 16.48
C LEU A 65 -17.19 -7.39 15.45
N GLU A 66 -16.60 -8.52 15.00
CA GLU A 66 -17.20 -9.42 13.99
C GLU A 66 -18.51 -10.06 14.48
N LYS A 67 -18.70 -10.18 15.80
CA LYS A 67 -19.97 -10.60 16.42
C LYS A 67 -21.17 -9.80 15.92
N ALA A 68 -20.98 -8.53 15.53
CA ALA A 68 -22.01 -7.69 14.94
C ALA A 68 -22.67 -8.33 13.71
N LYS A 69 -21.88 -8.96 12.83
CA LYS A 69 -22.40 -9.61 11.61
C LYS A 69 -23.22 -10.86 11.90
N GLU A 70 -22.99 -11.47 13.06
CA GLU A 70 -23.71 -12.65 13.52
C GLU A 70 -24.97 -12.29 14.33
N GLY A 71 -25.29 -11.00 14.46
CA GLY A 71 -26.38 -10.51 15.31
C GLY A 71 -26.12 -10.72 16.80
N LYS A 72 -24.87 -10.96 17.20
CA LYS A 72 -24.46 -11.15 18.59
C LYS A 72 -24.11 -9.82 19.24
N GLU A 73 -24.14 -9.81 20.57
CA GLU A 73 -23.71 -8.66 21.36
C GLU A 73 -22.21 -8.42 21.17
N VAL A 74 -21.85 -7.14 21.03
CA VAL A 74 -20.47 -6.67 20.87
C VAL A 74 -20.09 -5.95 22.15
N ASP A 75 -18.98 -6.35 22.76
CA ASP A 75 -18.40 -5.66 23.91
C ASP A 75 -17.52 -4.48 23.43
N PHE A 76 -18.15 -3.32 23.24
CA PHE A 76 -17.44 -2.11 22.84
C PHE A 76 -16.47 -1.59 23.91
N ASP A 77 -16.69 -1.90 25.19
CA ASP A 77 -15.76 -1.51 26.26
C ASP A 77 -14.46 -2.30 26.15
N LYS A 78 -14.56 -3.61 25.87
CA LYS A 78 -13.40 -4.44 25.56
C LYS A 78 -12.63 -3.92 24.34
N VAL A 79 -13.32 -3.64 23.23
CA VAL A 79 -12.67 -3.15 22.00
C VAL A 79 -12.00 -1.80 22.23
N THR A 80 -12.68 -0.88 22.94
CA THR A 80 -12.13 0.44 23.27
C THR A 80 -10.89 0.30 24.13
N LYS A 81 -10.90 -0.59 25.13
CA LYS A 81 -9.73 -0.87 25.96
C LYS A 81 -8.54 -1.39 25.16
N ILE A 82 -8.75 -2.40 24.30
CA ILE A 82 -7.69 -2.93 23.42
C ILE A 82 -7.12 -1.82 22.54
N TYR A 83 -7.99 -0.98 21.98
CA TYR A 83 -7.56 0.15 21.17
C TYR A 83 -6.71 1.13 21.97
N GLU A 84 -7.20 1.61 23.12
CA GLU A 84 -6.50 2.62 23.93
C GLU A 84 -5.17 2.13 24.50
N GLU A 85 -5.10 0.88 24.96
CA GLU A 85 -3.91 0.33 25.59
C GLU A 85 -2.84 -0.09 24.57
N ASN A 86 -3.24 -0.66 23.42
CA ASN A 86 -2.32 -1.38 22.54
C ASN A 86 -2.17 -0.79 21.14
N LEU A 87 -3.18 -0.10 20.59
CA LEU A 87 -3.20 0.31 19.18
C LEU A 87 -3.09 1.82 18.99
N LYS A 88 -3.73 2.59 19.88
CA LYS A 88 -3.90 4.05 19.76
C LYS A 88 -2.57 4.79 19.65
N GLY A 89 -1.54 4.36 20.38
CA GLY A 89 -0.22 4.96 20.30
C GLY A 89 0.39 4.89 18.90
N LEU A 90 0.24 3.75 18.20
CA LEU A 90 0.68 3.60 16.82
C LEU A 90 -0.13 4.50 15.88
N VAL A 91 -1.46 4.53 16.04
CA VAL A 91 -2.35 5.38 15.23
C VAL A 91 -1.98 6.85 15.36
N GLN A 92 -1.76 7.34 16.58
CA GLN A 92 -1.43 8.74 16.83
C GLN A 92 -0.08 9.15 16.24
N LYS A 93 0.93 8.26 16.26
CA LYS A 93 2.21 8.50 15.58
C LYS A 93 2.00 8.66 14.07
N ARG A 94 1.23 7.76 13.45
CA ARG A 94 0.92 7.83 12.01
C ARG A 94 0.11 9.07 11.66
N ASP A 95 -0.89 9.42 12.47
CA ASP A 95 -1.69 10.64 12.31
C ASP A 95 -0.82 11.89 12.34
N GLN A 96 0.13 11.96 13.29
CA GLN A 96 1.05 13.08 13.41
C GLN A 96 1.96 13.22 12.18
N GLU A 97 2.51 12.11 11.69
CA GLU A 97 3.43 12.13 10.55
C GLU A 97 2.75 12.41 9.21
N LEU A 98 1.48 12.01 9.06
CA LEU A 98 0.74 12.10 7.81
C LEU A 98 -0.31 13.21 7.80
N GLU A 99 -0.40 14.00 8.88
CA GLU A 99 -1.43 15.01 9.10
C GLU A 99 -2.86 14.43 8.95
N ASP A 100 -3.04 13.20 9.43
CA ASP A 100 -4.29 12.42 9.38
C ASP A 100 -5.08 12.55 10.72
N ASN A 101 -6.30 12.01 10.73
CA ASN A 101 -7.21 12.04 11.89
C ASN A 101 -7.86 10.67 12.16
N ILE A 102 -7.12 9.58 11.96
CA ILE A 102 -7.60 8.21 12.10
C ILE A 102 -7.97 7.92 13.56
N ASP A 103 -7.19 8.37 14.55
CA ASP A 103 -7.46 8.13 15.97
C ASP A 103 -8.81 8.69 16.38
N GLN A 104 -9.06 9.95 16.01
CA GLN A 104 -10.33 10.61 16.27
C GLN A 104 -11.47 9.85 15.61
N THR A 105 -11.28 9.40 14.37
CA THR A 105 -12.31 8.68 13.62
C THR A 105 -12.64 7.33 14.25
N ILE A 106 -11.62 6.53 14.61
CA ILE A 106 -11.80 5.23 15.27
C ILE A 106 -12.49 5.42 16.62
N THR A 107 -11.99 6.34 17.45
CA THR A 107 -12.56 6.63 18.78
C THR A 107 -14.03 7.05 18.68
N THR A 108 -14.36 7.91 17.72
CA THR A 108 -15.73 8.36 17.48
C THR A 108 -16.62 7.22 17.02
N ALA A 109 -16.15 6.37 16.10
CA ALA A 109 -16.92 5.23 15.61
C ALA A 109 -17.20 4.20 16.72
N LEU A 110 -16.21 3.88 17.57
CA LEU A 110 -16.40 2.96 18.69
C LEU A 110 -17.44 3.51 19.69
N GLN A 111 -17.36 4.80 20.01
CA GLN A 111 -18.35 5.44 20.89
C GLN A 111 -19.75 5.45 20.27
N ALA A 112 -19.87 5.73 18.98
CA ALA A 112 -21.13 5.71 18.25
C ALA A 112 -21.74 4.30 18.11
N GLY A 113 -20.88 3.27 18.04
CA GLY A 113 -21.32 1.87 18.09
C GLY A 113 -21.85 1.47 19.47
N LYS A 114 -21.19 1.95 20.53
CA LYS A 114 -21.56 1.71 21.92
C LYS A 114 -22.90 2.36 22.28
N ASP A 115 -23.13 3.60 21.87
CA ASP A 115 -24.39 4.31 22.14
C ASP A 115 -25.52 3.99 21.14
N GLY A 116 -25.20 3.28 20.05
CA GLY A 116 -26.16 2.84 19.04
C GLY A 116 -26.51 3.89 17.99
N SER A 117 -25.79 5.02 17.96
CA SER A 117 -25.96 6.05 16.92
C SER A 117 -25.33 5.66 15.57
N LEU A 118 -24.42 4.68 15.55
CA LEU A 118 -23.88 4.09 14.34
C LEU A 118 -24.07 2.56 14.35
N ASP A 119 -24.42 2.01 13.19
CA ASP A 119 -24.57 0.57 13.02
C ASP A 119 -23.28 -0.18 13.41
N LYS A 120 -23.42 -1.27 14.16
CA LYS A 120 -22.28 -2.00 14.72
C LYS A 120 -21.42 -2.65 13.64
N VAL A 121 -22.03 -3.09 12.54
CA VAL A 121 -21.29 -3.65 11.40
C VAL A 121 -20.53 -2.53 10.70
N VAL A 122 -21.12 -1.35 10.51
CA VAL A 122 -20.40 -0.16 10.00
C VAL A 122 -19.19 0.19 10.88
N VAL A 123 -19.34 0.23 12.21
CA VAL A 123 -18.22 0.48 13.13
C VAL A 123 -17.11 -0.54 12.98
N LYS A 124 -17.46 -1.83 12.86
CA LYS A 124 -16.50 -2.91 12.60
C LYS A 124 -15.70 -2.69 11.32
N GLN A 125 -16.32 -2.14 10.28
CA GLN A 125 -15.62 -1.87 9.02
C GLN A 125 -14.71 -0.66 9.11
N ILE A 126 -15.17 0.42 9.74
CA ILE A 126 -14.33 1.60 9.99
C ILE A 126 -13.10 1.21 10.80
N PHE A 127 -13.26 0.51 11.93
CA PHE A 127 -12.14 0.07 12.76
C PHE A 127 -11.15 -0.80 11.98
N ASP A 128 -11.63 -1.89 11.38
CA ASP A 128 -10.78 -2.84 10.67
C ASP A 128 -9.99 -2.16 9.56
N LYS A 129 -10.67 -1.41 8.67
CA LYS A 129 -10.02 -0.90 7.45
C LYS A 129 -9.12 0.30 7.71
N LEU A 130 -9.47 1.15 8.68
CA LEU A 130 -8.57 2.23 9.08
C LEU A 130 -7.32 1.69 9.80
N MET A 131 -7.44 0.62 10.60
CA MET A 131 -6.24 -0.04 11.15
C MET A 131 -5.38 -0.67 10.06
N GLN A 132 -5.97 -1.22 8.99
CA GLN A 132 -5.18 -1.68 7.82
C GLN A 132 -4.42 -0.53 7.15
N LYS A 133 -5.00 0.67 7.06
CA LYS A 133 -4.26 1.87 6.61
C LYS A 133 -3.09 2.16 7.55
N VAL A 134 -3.30 2.11 8.86
CA VAL A 134 -2.25 2.36 9.86
C VAL A 134 -1.10 1.36 9.71
N PHE A 135 -1.37 0.06 9.57
CA PHE A 135 -0.30 -0.93 9.38
C PHE A 135 0.44 -0.75 8.06
N TYR A 136 -0.28 -0.40 6.99
CA TYR A 136 0.36 -0.04 5.71
C TYR A 136 1.28 1.17 5.86
N THR A 137 0.86 2.23 6.56
CA THR A 137 1.68 3.43 6.74
C THR A 137 2.81 3.23 7.75
N SER A 138 2.67 2.32 8.71
CA SER A 138 3.76 1.87 9.59
C SER A 138 4.82 1.11 8.81
N MET A 139 4.43 0.15 7.97
CA MET A 139 5.40 -0.53 7.08
C MET A 139 6.20 0.48 6.22
N LYS A 140 5.58 1.55 5.74
CA LYS A 140 6.27 2.62 4.98
C LYS A 140 7.19 3.48 5.84
N HIS A 141 6.84 3.66 7.11
CA HIS A 141 7.70 4.31 8.08
C HIS A 141 8.97 3.50 8.27
N GLU A 142 8.86 2.19 8.48
CA GLU A 142 10.03 1.32 8.66
C GLU A 142 10.91 1.31 7.40
N PHE A 143 10.32 1.33 6.20
CA PHE A 143 11.11 1.50 4.98
C PHE A 143 11.83 2.86 4.87
N SER A 144 11.41 3.85 5.63
CA SER A 144 12.08 5.15 5.70
C SER A 144 13.17 5.10 6.77
N GLU A 145 12.89 4.49 7.92
CA GLU A 145 13.88 4.23 8.98
C GLU A 145 15.04 3.36 8.49
N VAL A 146 14.80 2.33 7.66
CA VAL A 146 15.88 1.56 7.01
C VAL A 146 16.80 2.48 6.18
N ALA A 147 16.23 3.43 5.46
CA ALA A 147 17.01 4.36 4.64
C ALA A 147 17.81 5.35 5.51
N GLU A 148 17.23 5.81 6.63
CA GLU A 148 17.87 6.72 7.58
C GLU A 148 18.98 6.03 8.41
N ASN A 149 18.76 4.76 8.78
CA ASN A 149 19.69 3.93 9.53
C ASN A 149 20.63 3.13 8.62
N TRP A 150 20.70 3.45 7.33
CA TRP A 150 21.50 2.70 6.37
C TRP A 150 22.96 2.51 6.82
N GLY A 151 23.43 1.27 6.76
CA GLY A 151 24.77 0.87 7.22
C GLY A 151 24.86 0.54 8.71
N LYS A 152 23.79 0.73 9.49
CA LYS A 152 23.66 0.22 10.86
C LYS A 152 22.90 -1.10 10.84
N ALA A 153 23.66 -2.20 10.87
CA ALA A 153 23.12 -3.51 10.50
C ALA A 153 22.03 -4.04 11.44
N ASP A 154 22.13 -3.77 12.74
CA ASP A 154 21.15 -4.25 13.72
C ASP A 154 19.84 -3.48 13.59
N GLU A 155 19.91 -2.15 13.48
CA GLU A 155 18.76 -1.27 13.28
C GLU A 155 18.06 -1.57 11.94
N VAL A 156 18.80 -1.62 10.82
CA VAL A 156 18.21 -1.96 9.51
C VAL A 156 17.51 -3.31 9.51
N LYS A 157 18.05 -4.29 10.25
CA LYS A 157 17.43 -5.60 10.36
C LYS A 157 16.14 -5.54 11.18
N GLU A 158 16.15 -4.84 12.31
CA GLU A 158 14.98 -4.63 13.15
C GLU A 158 13.84 -3.98 12.34
N GLU A 159 14.11 -2.89 11.64
CA GLU A 159 13.12 -2.19 10.82
C GLU A 159 12.56 -3.07 9.69
N MET A 160 13.39 -3.93 9.09
CA MET A 160 12.91 -4.86 8.06
C MET A 160 12.01 -5.96 8.63
N GLU A 161 12.28 -6.45 9.83
CA GLU A 161 11.41 -7.41 10.51
C GLU A 161 10.09 -6.74 10.91
N GLU A 162 10.12 -5.53 11.49
CA GLU A 162 8.91 -4.76 11.82
C GLU A 162 8.03 -4.49 10.57
N ALA A 163 8.64 -4.10 9.44
CA ALA A 163 7.93 -3.93 8.18
C ALA A 163 7.22 -5.22 7.73
N LYS A 164 7.87 -6.38 7.88
CA LYS A 164 7.30 -7.68 7.54
C LYS A 164 6.18 -8.08 8.50
N GLU A 165 6.29 -7.74 9.80
CA GLU A 165 5.23 -7.96 10.78
C GLU A 165 3.98 -7.16 10.44
N PHE A 166 4.11 -5.86 10.13
CA PHE A 166 2.99 -5.04 9.67
C PHE A 166 2.35 -5.58 8.39
N TYR A 167 3.17 -6.01 7.42
CA TYR A 167 2.65 -6.67 6.23
C TYR A 167 1.88 -7.95 6.56
N GLY A 168 2.41 -8.78 7.47
CA GLY A 168 1.77 -10.03 7.91
C GLY A 168 0.34 -9.82 8.43
N ILE A 169 0.05 -8.67 9.05
CA ILE A 169 -1.29 -8.31 9.53
C ILE A 169 -2.25 -8.06 8.35
N ILE A 170 -1.79 -7.39 7.30
CA ILE A 170 -2.63 -6.99 6.14
C ILE A 170 -2.55 -7.97 4.96
N GLN A 171 -1.69 -8.99 5.01
CA GLN A 171 -1.48 -9.97 3.93
C GLN A 171 -2.79 -10.64 3.48
N SER A 172 -3.68 -10.97 4.41
CA SER A 172 -4.98 -11.60 4.09
C SER A 172 -5.86 -10.73 3.19
N THR A 173 -5.73 -9.40 3.28
CA THR A 173 -6.42 -8.46 2.39
C THR A 173 -5.84 -8.55 0.97
N VAL A 174 -4.52 -8.67 0.82
CA VAL A 174 -3.85 -8.88 -0.47
C VAL A 174 -4.33 -10.20 -1.09
N GLU A 175 -4.29 -11.29 -0.33
CA GLU A 175 -4.73 -12.62 -0.79
C GLU A 175 -6.19 -12.62 -1.24
N LYS A 176 -7.08 -11.89 -0.53
CA LYS A 176 -8.48 -11.74 -0.92
C LYS A 176 -8.61 -11.04 -2.28
N ARG A 177 -7.73 -10.10 -2.62
CA ARG A 177 -7.74 -9.41 -3.92
C ARG A 177 -7.12 -10.27 -5.02
N ASP A 178 -6.03 -10.98 -4.72
CA ASP A 178 -5.47 -11.99 -5.63
C ASP A 178 -6.53 -13.00 -6.05
N ALA A 179 -7.28 -13.54 -5.10
CA ALA A 179 -8.37 -14.46 -5.39
C ALA A 179 -9.51 -13.81 -6.22
N SER A 180 -9.84 -12.54 -5.96
CA SER A 180 -10.96 -11.85 -6.61
C SER A 180 -10.64 -11.42 -8.06
N TYR A 181 -9.38 -11.08 -8.33
CA TYR A 181 -8.94 -10.51 -9.60
C TYR A 181 -8.00 -11.41 -10.40
N GLY A 182 -7.58 -12.55 -9.85
CA GLY A 182 -6.62 -13.45 -10.49
C GLY A 182 -5.22 -12.84 -10.59
N THR A 183 -4.83 -12.02 -9.61
CA THR A 183 -3.51 -11.38 -9.53
C THR A 183 -2.54 -12.21 -8.68
N SER A 184 -1.27 -11.81 -8.66
CA SER A 184 -0.19 -12.42 -7.87
C SER A 184 0.53 -11.37 -7.01
N MET A 185 -0.23 -10.47 -6.39
CA MET A 185 0.28 -9.36 -5.60
C MET A 185 1.03 -9.83 -4.35
N LYS A 186 0.58 -10.92 -3.72
CA LYS A 186 1.33 -11.53 -2.61
C LYS A 186 2.74 -11.91 -3.03
N ASP A 187 2.88 -12.57 -4.18
CA ASP A 187 4.17 -13.01 -4.68
C ASP A 187 5.05 -11.81 -5.06
N ALA A 188 4.45 -10.77 -5.66
CA ALA A 188 5.15 -9.52 -5.97
C ALA A 188 5.67 -8.80 -4.72
N ILE A 189 4.88 -8.76 -3.63
CA ILE A 189 5.30 -8.18 -2.35
C ILE A 189 6.43 -9.01 -1.74
N SER A 190 6.30 -10.33 -1.71
CA SER A 190 7.37 -11.22 -1.23
C SER A 190 8.67 -11.01 -1.99
N ALA A 191 8.60 -10.91 -3.33
CA ALA A 191 9.77 -10.65 -4.16
C ALA A 191 10.37 -9.25 -3.89
N GLY A 192 9.53 -8.25 -3.61
CA GLY A 192 9.99 -6.91 -3.22
C GLY A 192 10.74 -6.91 -1.89
N PHE A 193 10.26 -7.64 -0.89
CA PHE A 193 10.99 -7.85 0.37
C PHE A 193 12.32 -8.58 0.14
N ASP A 194 12.33 -9.67 -0.64
CA ASP A 194 13.55 -10.39 -0.97
C ASP A 194 14.59 -9.49 -1.67
N GLU A 195 14.13 -8.58 -2.53
CA GLU A 195 15.00 -7.63 -3.22
C GLU A 195 15.58 -6.60 -2.26
N MET A 196 14.77 -6.05 -1.35
CA MET A 196 15.25 -5.13 -0.30
C MET A 196 16.31 -5.79 0.58
N GLU A 197 16.11 -7.03 1.01
CA GLU A 197 17.08 -7.75 1.85
C GLU A 197 18.40 -8.04 1.11
N LYS A 198 18.32 -8.44 -0.16
CA LYS A 198 19.52 -8.61 -1.00
C LYS A 198 20.27 -7.29 -1.16
N ALA A 199 19.54 -6.20 -1.38
CA ALA A 199 20.10 -4.88 -1.56
C ALA A 199 20.80 -4.38 -0.29
N ILE A 200 20.20 -4.59 0.89
CA ILE A 200 20.83 -4.33 2.19
C ILE A 200 22.14 -5.13 2.31
N GLY A 201 22.11 -6.44 2.04
CA GLY A 201 23.29 -7.30 2.10
C GLY A 201 24.38 -6.92 1.08
N ALA A 202 24.00 -6.34 -0.06
CA ALA A 202 24.91 -5.86 -1.09
C ALA A 202 25.34 -4.39 -0.90
N ASN A 203 24.85 -3.70 0.13
CA ASN A 203 25.00 -2.26 0.32
C ASN A 203 24.56 -1.43 -0.92
N ASP A 204 23.48 -1.85 -1.56
CA ASP A 204 22.85 -1.22 -2.72
C ASP A 204 21.62 -0.41 -2.30
N GLN A 205 21.81 0.88 -2.00
CA GLN A 205 20.72 1.77 -1.62
C GLN A 205 19.66 1.91 -2.72
N LEU A 206 20.08 1.99 -3.99
CA LEU A 206 19.15 2.12 -5.10
C LEU A 206 18.30 0.86 -5.21
N GLY A 207 18.91 -0.33 -5.17
CA GLY A 207 18.20 -1.61 -5.15
C GLY A 207 17.15 -1.69 -4.04
N PHE A 208 17.48 -1.23 -2.83
CA PHE A 208 16.54 -1.16 -1.72
C PHE A 208 15.36 -0.22 -2.03
N GLN A 209 15.65 0.99 -2.53
CA GLN A 209 14.59 1.95 -2.88
C GLN A 209 13.67 1.39 -3.98
N LEU A 210 14.20 0.70 -4.99
CA LEU A 210 13.39 0.07 -6.03
C LEU A 210 12.52 -1.07 -5.48
N GLY A 211 13.06 -1.94 -4.63
CA GLY A 211 12.31 -3.00 -3.95
C GLY A 211 11.16 -2.45 -3.08
N LYS A 212 11.42 -1.38 -2.33
CA LYS A 212 10.41 -0.63 -1.57
C LYS A 212 9.26 -0.17 -2.44
N GLN A 213 9.54 0.39 -3.63
CA GLN A 213 8.48 0.85 -4.53
C GLN A 213 7.57 -0.29 -4.99
N VAL A 214 8.14 -1.46 -5.29
CA VAL A 214 7.34 -2.64 -5.68
C VAL A 214 6.37 -3.02 -4.57
N VAL A 215 6.81 -3.07 -3.31
CA VAL A 215 5.94 -3.41 -2.18
C VAL A 215 4.86 -2.33 -1.98
N ASP A 216 5.28 -1.06 -1.91
CA ASP A 216 4.39 0.08 -1.67
C ASP A 216 3.25 0.14 -2.71
N LYS A 217 3.60 0.14 -4.00
CA LYS A 217 2.61 0.32 -5.07
C LYS A 217 1.74 -0.93 -5.26
N THR A 218 2.24 -2.11 -4.93
CA THR A 218 1.43 -3.33 -4.92
C THR A 218 0.37 -3.30 -3.81
N LEU A 219 0.68 -2.72 -2.64
CA LEU A 219 -0.31 -2.48 -1.60
C LEU A 219 -1.29 -1.37 -1.99
N MET A 220 -0.84 -0.31 -2.65
CA MET A 220 -1.75 0.68 -3.24
C MET A 220 -2.73 0.04 -4.24
N LYS A 221 -2.24 -0.88 -5.10
CA LYS A 221 -3.08 -1.69 -5.99
C LYS A 221 -4.10 -2.51 -5.21
N THR A 222 -3.71 -3.13 -4.10
CA THR A 222 -4.63 -3.86 -3.22
C THR A 222 -5.78 -2.98 -2.73
N PHE A 223 -5.49 -1.76 -2.30
CA PHE A 223 -6.51 -0.81 -1.83
C PHE A 223 -7.37 -0.26 -2.96
N TYR A 224 -6.80 0.00 -4.14
CA TYR A 224 -7.55 0.36 -5.33
C TYR A 224 -8.52 -0.77 -5.74
N LEU A 225 -8.03 -2.01 -5.82
CA LEU A 225 -8.82 -3.19 -6.16
C LEU A 225 -9.93 -3.46 -5.14
N ALA A 226 -9.68 -3.14 -3.86
CA ALA A 226 -10.69 -3.19 -2.83
C ALA A 226 -11.77 -2.12 -3.05
N THR A 227 -11.38 -0.90 -3.42
CA THR A 227 -12.28 0.26 -3.40
C THR A 227 -13.08 0.40 -4.70
N GLY A 228 -12.39 0.65 -5.81
CA GLY A 228 -13.00 1.21 -7.03
C GLY A 228 -12.79 0.39 -8.30
N ALA A 229 -12.00 -0.69 -8.27
CA ALA A 229 -11.85 -1.53 -9.44
C ALA A 229 -13.12 -2.36 -9.71
N LEU A 230 -13.43 -2.56 -10.99
CA LEU A 230 -14.58 -3.35 -11.42
C LEU A 230 -14.17 -4.82 -11.66
N PRO A 231 -15.06 -5.80 -11.42
CA PRO A 231 -16.38 -5.67 -10.82
C PRO A 231 -16.39 -5.86 -9.29
N ASN A 232 -15.25 -6.13 -8.65
CA ASN A 232 -15.24 -6.65 -7.27
C ASN A 232 -15.03 -5.60 -6.17
N GLY A 233 -14.78 -4.34 -6.53
CA GLY A 233 -14.58 -3.24 -5.59
C GLY A 233 -15.84 -2.91 -4.78
N TYR A 234 -15.65 -2.28 -3.62
CA TYR A 234 -16.72 -1.88 -2.71
C TYR A 234 -17.68 -0.85 -3.32
N ALA A 235 -17.23 -0.04 -4.28
CA ALA A 235 -18.13 0.78 -5.08
C ALA A 235 -19.24 -0.08 -5.73
N THR A 236 -18.85 -1.14 -6.45
CA THR A 236 -19.78 -2.06 -7.12
C THR A 236 -20.65 -2.80 -6.12
N LYS A 237 -20.05 -3.32 -5.05
CA LYS A 237 -20.79 -4.05 -4.01
C LYS A 237 -21.84 -3.20 -3.32
N ALA A 238 -21.50 -1.95 -2.97
CA ALA A 238 -22.44 -1.03 -2.37
C ALA A 238 -23.59 -0.70 -3.33
N ALA A 239 -23.29 -0.39 -4.59
CA ALA A 239 -24.31 -0.08 -5.59
C ALA A 239 -25.21 -1.27 -5.91
N ASP A 240 -24.67 -2.49 -5.98
CA ASP A 240 -25.45 -3.71 -6.19
C ASP A 240 -26.31 -4.02 -4.97
N LYS A 241 -25.73 -3.93 -3.77
CA LYS A 241 -26.48 -4.19 -2.54
C LYS A 241 -27.61 -3.17 -2.34
N ALA A 242 -27.40 -1.91 -2.72
CA ALA A 242 -28.40 -0.84 -2.58
C ALA A 242 -29.67 -1.07 -3.41
N LYS A 243 -29.61 -1.93 -4.44
CA LYS A 243 -30.79 -2.37 -5.22
C LYS A 243 -31.68 -3.32 -4.43
N GLU A 244 -31.11 -4.05 -3.48
CA GLU A 244 -31.80 -5.05 -2.66
C GLU A 244 -32.13 -4.49 -1.27
N ASP A 245 -31.14 -3.86 -0.63
CA ASP A 245 -31.15 -3.45 0.77
C ASP A 245 -30.19 -2.27 0.96
N ALA A 246 -30.77 -1.08 1.12
CA ALA A 246 -30.02 0.16 1.28
C ALA A 246 -29.29 0.25 2.64
N GLU A 247 -29.81 -0.39 3.69
CA GLU A 247 -29.18 -0.40 5.00
C GLU A 247 -27.94 -1.30 4.98
N ALA A 248 -28.05 -2.51 4.42
CA ALA A 248 -26.90 -3.38 4.23
C ALA A 248 -25.85 -2.76 3.28
N ALA A 249 -26.27 -2.00 2.27
CA ALA A 249 -25.36 -1.31 1.36
C ALA A 249 -24.49 -0.25 2.07
N LYS A 250 -24.96 0.34 3.18
CA LYS A 250 -24.17 1.28 3.97
C LYS A 250 -22.92 0.64 4.57
N VAL A 251 -22.98 -0.64 4.88
CA VAL A 251 -21.80 -1.40 5.34
C VAL A 251 -20.74 -1.46 4.23
N GLU A 252 -21.15 -1.78 3.01
CA GLU A 252 -20.24 -1.84 1.85
C GLU A 252 -19.69 -0.44 1.50
N GLN A 253 -20.52 0.61 1.60
CA GLN A 253 -20.08 2.01 1.45
C GLN A 253 -19.00 2.37 2.47
N ALA A 254 -19.17 1.97 3.74
CA ALA A 254 -18.20 2.22 4.79
C ALA A 254 -16.88 1.48 4.59
N GLU A 255 -16.92 0.24 4.11
CA GLU A 255 -15.70 -0.49 3.71
C GLU A 255 -14.98 0.24 2.56
N GLY A 256 -15.71 0.69 1.54
CA GLY A 256 -15.14 1.44 0.42
C GLY A 256 -14.53 2.77 0.85
N TRP A 257 -15.23 3.54 1.68
CA TRP A 257 -14.74 4.79 2.26
C TRP A 257 -13.42 4.60 3.02
N ALA A 258 -13.38 3.60 3.91
CA ALA A 258 -12.23 3.39 4.77
C ALA A 258 -11.01 2.87 4.00
N PHE A 259 -11.19 1.99 3.01
CA PHE A 259 -10.10 1.56 2.14
C PHE A 259 -9.59 2.72 1.25
N PHE A 260 -10.47 3.59 0.78
CA PHE A 260 -10.04 4.77 0.02
C PHE A 260 -9.08 5.65 0.81
N GLN A 261 -9.26 5.78 2.14
CA GLN A 261 -8.38 6.61 2.96
C GLN A 261 -6.90 6.18 2.89
N ALA A 262 -6.58 4.92 2.56
CA ALA A 262 -5.21 4.42 2.42
C ALA A 262 -4.47 4.97 1.20
N ILE A 263 -5.21 5.40 0.16
CA ILE A 263 -4.66 5.89 -1.12
C ILE A 263 -5.12 7.31 -1.46
N LYS A 264 -5.99 7.90 -0.63
CA LYS A 264 -6.57 9.23 -0.82
C LYS A 264 -5.51 10.33 -0.97
N SER A 265 -4.50 10.36 -0.11
CA SER A 265 -3.46 11.41 -0.13
C SER A 265 -2.71 11.45 -1.46
N TYR A 266 -2.39 10.28 -2.02
CA TYR A 266 -1.76 10.15 -3.33
C TYR A 266 -2.65 10.71 -4.43
N ILE A 267 -3.92 10.30 -4.49
CA ILE A 267 -4.82 10.79 -5.54
C ILE A 267 -5.08 12.28 -5.38
N MET A 268 -5.27 12.77 -4.15
CA MET A 268 -5.53 14.19 -3.88
C MET A 268 -4.35 15.09 -4.24
N LYS A 269 -3.11 14.64 -4.02
CA LYS A 269 -1.90 15.40 -4.34
C LYS A 269 -1.77 15.67 -5.85
N HIS A 270 -2.07 14.66 -6.68
CA HIS A 270 -1.88 14.71 -8.13
C HIS A 270 -3.17 15.00 -8.92
N SER A 271 -4.32 14.80 -8.29
CA SER A 271 -5.64 14.81 -8.93
C SER A 271 -6.74 15.18 -7.92
N PRO A 272 -6.71 16.40 -7.36
CA PRO A 272 -7.61 16.81 -6.28
C PRO A 272 -9.09 16.70 -6.67
N GLU A 273 -9.43 16.98 -7.93
CA GLU A 273 -10.81 16.84 -8.44
C GLU A 273 -11.29 15.38 -8.40
N GLU A 274 -10.43 14.42 -8.78
CA GLU A 274 -10.77 13.01 -8.80
C GLU A 274 -10.88 12.46 -7.38
N GLY A 275 -9.92 12.81 -6.52
CA GLY A 275 -9.93 12.39 -5.12
C GLY A 275 -11.15 12.94 -4.36
N ALA A 276 -11.50 14.21 -4.57
CA ALA A 276 -12.69 14.82 -3.97
C ALA A 276 -13.99 14.20 -4.49
N PHE A 277 -14.04 13.85 -5.78
CA PHE A 277 -15.17 13.13 -6.35
C PHE A 277 -15.34 11.74 -5.70
N ILE A 278 -14.26 10.96 -5.59
CA ILE A 278 -14.30 9.62 -4.98
C ILE A 278 -14.71 9.72 -3.50
N GLU A 279 -14.12 10.65 -2.74
CA GLU A 279 -14.49 10.88 -1.33
C GLU A 279 -15.99 11.15 -1.19
N LYS A 280 -16.53 12.04 -2.03
CA LYS A 280 -17.95 12.42 -2.01
C LYS A 280 -18.87 11.23 -2.30
N GLN A 281 -18.47 10.32 -3.20
CA GLN A 281 -19.26 9.13 -3.51
C GLN A 281 -19.36 8.17 -2.32
N PHE A 282 -18.31 8.10 -1.50
CA PHE A 282 -18.25 7.22 -0.34
C PHE A 282 -18.68 7.88 0.98
N ASP A 283 -19.07 9.16 0.98
CA ASP A 283 -19.54 9.87 2.17
C ASP A 283 -20.71 9.11 2.82
N LEU A 284 -20.54 8.72 4.09
CA LEU A 284 -21.53 7.93 4.83
C LEU A 284 -22.86 8.66 5.03
N GLN A 285 -22.90 9.99 4.91
CA GLN A 285 -24.11 10.80 4.97
C GLN A 285 -24.85 10.89 3.62
N SER A 286 -24.20 10.52 2.53
CA SER A 286 -24.81 10.55 1.18
C SER A 286 -25.81 9.41 0.96
N ASP A 287 -26.67 9.49 -0.05
CA ASP A 287 -27.52 8.36 -0.43
C ASP A 287 -26.66 7.26 -1.08
N VAL A 288 -26.64 6.07 -0.48
CA VAL A 288 -25.86 4.91 -0.99
C VAL A 288 -26.33 4.46 -2.38
N LYS A 289 -27.59 4.75 -2.75
CA LYS A 289 -28.11 4.47 -4.09
C LYS A 289 -27.55 5.39 -5.17
N ALA A 290 -26.93 6.50 -4.78
CA ALA A 290 -26.29 7.44 -5.70
C ALA A 290 -24.84 7.08 -6.02
N ILE A 291 -24.27 6.04 -5.39
CA ILE A 291 -22.94 5.53 -5.73
C ILE A 291 -22.95 5.06 -7.18
N ASP A 292 -22.04 5.62 -7.98
CA ASP A 292 -21.80 5.21 -9.36
C ASP A 292 -20.44 4.50 -9.47
N PRO A 293 -20.42 3.14 -9.51
CA PRO A 293 -19.18 2.38 -9.57
C PRO A 293 -18.35 2.69 -10.81
N ALA A 294 -19.00 2.94 -11.96
CA ALA A 294 -18.29 3.22 -13.20
C ALA A 294 -17.63 4.60 -13.16
N ALA A 295 -18.32 5.60 -12.61
CA ALA A 295 -17.75 6.93 -12.44
C ALA A 295 -16.59 6.93 -11.43
N ILE A 296 -16.71 6.19 -10.33
CA ILE A 296 -15.65 6.03 -9.32
C ILE A 296 -14.42 5.34 -9.95
N ASN A 297 -14.62 4.22 -10.65
CA ASN A 297 -13.55 3.52 -11.36
C ASN A 297 -12.82 4.44 -12.34
N LYS A 298 -13.58 5.16 -13.18
CA LYS A 298 -13.00 6.15 -14.10
C LYS A 298 -12.21 7.25 -13.38
N ALA A 299 -12.69 7.74 -12.24
CA ALA A 299 -11.96 8.73 -11.44
C ALA A 299 -10.62 8.17 -10.91
N PHE A 300 -10.60 6.91 -10.45
CA PHE A 300 -9.35 6.24 -10.09
C PHE A 300 -8.39 6.09 -11.28
N VAL A 301 -8.89 5.64 -12.43
CA VAL A 301 -8.09 5.48 -13.65
C VAL A 301 -7.48 6.81 -14.09
N ARG A 302 -8.27 7.90 -14.11
CA ARG A 302 -7.75 9.24 -14.40
C ARG A 302 -6.73 9.69 -13.36
N GLY A 303 -7.02 9.48 -12.08
CA GLY A 303 -6.13 9.84 -10.98
C GLY A 303 -4.77 9.16 -11.08
N PHE A 304 -4.74 7.83 -11.16
CA PHE A 304 -3.48 7.09 -11.25
C PHE A 304 -2.74 7.30 -12.57
N ALA A 305 -3.43 7.52 -13.68
CA ALA A 305 -2.77 7.90 -14.93
C ALA A 305 -2.08 9.27 -14.82
N LYS A 306 -2.69 10.25 -14.14
CA LYS A 306 -2.06 11.56 -13.86
C LYS A 306 -0.86 11.40 -12.92
N VAL A 307 -0.99 10.60 -11.85
CA VAL A 307 0.15 10.26 -10.98
C VAL A 307 1.31 9.68 -11.80
N ALA A 308 1.05 8.68 -12.66
CA ALA A 308 2.09 8.09 -13.49
C ALA A 308 2.78 9.12 -14.40
N ILE A 309 2.03 10.06 -15.01
CA ILE A 309 2.61 11.15 -15.81
C ILE A 309 3.50 12.05 -14.96
N ASP A 310 3.07 12.40 -13.75
CA ASP A 310 3.84 13.25 -12.83
C ASP A 310 5.14 12.56 -12.39
N GLU A 311 5.10 11.25 -12.08
CA GLU A 311 6.30 10.47 -11.74
C GLU A 311 7.31 10.45 -12.91
N TYR A 312 6.84 10.22 -14.14
CA TYR A 312 7.74 10.31 -15.30
C TYR A 312 8.26 11.73 -15.55
N THR A 313 7.48 12.76 -15.21
CA THR A 313 7.93 14.15 -15.30
C THR A 313 9.06 14.41 -14.30
N GLU A 314 8.88 13.99 -13.06
CA GLU A 314 9.91 14.08 -12.02
C GLU A 314 11.16 13.26 -12.37
N SER A 315 10.98 12.12 -13.05
CA SER A 315 12.08 11.31 -13.57
C SER A 315 12.93 12.05 -14.61
N ILE A 316 12.29 12.78 -15.53
CA ILE A 316 13.01 13.65 -16.50
C ILE A 316 13.70 14.82 -15.81
N GLU A 317 13.07 15.42 -14.80
CA GLU A 317 13.61 16.57 -14.07
C GLU A 317 14.86 16.21 -13.24
N SER A 318 14.90 14.99 -12.70
CA SER A 318 16.00 14.46 -11.90
C SER A 318 16.99 13.60 -12.71
N TRP A 319 16.98 13.69 -14.04
CA TRP A 319 17.70 12.77 -14.91
C TRP A 319 19.19 12.63 -14.58
N GLY A 320 19.66 11.38 -14.48
CA GLY A 320 21.04 11.05 -14.16
C GLY A 320 21.32 10.85 -12.67
N GLU A 321 20.35 11.16 -11.80
CA GLU A 321 20.32 10.85 -10.37
C GLU A 321 19.54 9.54 -10.11
N ASP A 322 19.78 8.90 -8.97
CA ASP A 322 19.05 7.71 -8.54
C ASP A 322 17.54 7.97 -8.46
N LYS A 323 17.17 9.19 -8.07
CA LYS A 323 15.78 9.66 -8.05
C LYS A 323 15.08 9.48 -9.39
N SER A 324 15.78 9.69 -10.51
CA SER A 324 15.20 9.50 -11.85
C SER A 324 14.80 8.06 -12.11
N VAL A 325 15.61 7.11 -11.64
CA VAL A 325 15.33 5.67 -11.77
C VAL A 325 14.17 5.26 -10.85
N ILE A 326 14.11 5.83 -9.65
CA ILE A 326 13.04 5.56 -8.68
C ILE A 326 11.70 6.03 -9.24
N THR A 327 11.58 7.28 -9.68
CA THR A 327 10.32 7.83 -10.18
C THR A 327 9.95 7.27 -11.56
N ALA A 328 10.94 6.85 -12.37
CA ALA A 328 10.68 6.05 -13.57
C ALA A 328 9.94 4.74 -13.23
N LEU A 329 10.42 4.03 -12.20
CA LEU A 329 9.79 2.80 -11.73
C LEU A 329 8.42 3.08 -11.11
N GLU A 330 8.25 4.15 -10.33
CA GLU A 330 6.95 4.53 -9.77
C GLU A 330 5.92 4.78 -10.87
N GLY A 331 6.28 5.51 -11.94
CA GLY A 331 5.41 5.70 -13.11
C GLY A 331 4.98 4.37 -13.76
N ALA A 332 5.89 3.40 -13.87
CA ALA A 332 5.58 2.06 -14.38
C ALA A 332 4.66 1.26 -13.43
N LEU A 333 4.87 1.39 -12.12
CA LEU A 333 4.05 0.71 -11.12
C LEU A 333 2.65 1.30 -11.02
N PHE A 334 2.46 2.61 -11.22
CA PHE A 334 1.13 3.21 -11.29
C PHE A 334 0.35 2.79 -12.54
N ILE A 335 1.03 2.47 -13.65
CA ILE A 335 0.42 1.77 -14.80
C ILE A 335 -0.08 0.39 -14.37
N ASP A 336 0.70 -0.36 -13.59
CA ASP A 336 0.30 -1.68 -13.08
C ASP A 336 -0.89 -1.62 -12.10
N VAL A 337 -0.96 -0.59 -11.25
CA VAL A 337 -2.08 -0.38 -10.30
C VAL A 337 -3.43 -0.45 -11.02
N ILE A 338 -3.54 0.17 -12.20
CA ILE A 338 -4.77 0.22 -13.01
C ILE A 338 -4.74 -0.71 -14.24
N SER A 339 -3.87 -1.73 -14.22
CA SER A 339 -3.63 -2.63 -15.36
C SER A 339 -4.89 -3.26 -15.96
N SER A 340 -5.85 -3.71 -15.14
CA SER A 340 -7.12 -4.29 -15.62
C SER A 340 -7.94 -3.31 -16.45
N ASP A 341 -7.97 -2.05 -16.03
CA ASP A 341 -8.75 -1.00 -16.65
C ASP A 341 -8.05 -0.48 -17.91
N LEU A 342 -6.72 -0.42 -17.89
CA LEU A 342 -5.91 -0.13 -19.07
C LEU A 342 -6.07 -1.19 -20.16
N LYS A 343 -6.09 -2.48 -19.80
CA LYS A 343 -6.40 -3.55 -20.77
C LYS A 343 -7.79 -3.40 -21.37
N THR A 344 -8.75 -2.97 -20.57
CA THR A 344 -10.12 -2.72 -21.04
C THR A 344 -10.20 -1.52 -21.98
N SER A 345 -9.48 -0.43 -21.67
CA SER A 345 -9.49 0.81 -22.46
C SER A 345 -8.64 0.73 -23.73
N LEU A 346 -7.41 0.21 -23.63
CA LEU A 346 -6.42 0.18 -24.71
C LEU A 346 -6.42 -1.13 -25.51
N GLY A 347 -7.07 -2.18 -25.00
CA GLY A 347 -6.89 -3.55 -25.48
C GLY A 347 -5.55 -4.15 -25.07
N GLU A 348 -5.44 -5.49 -25.17
CA GLU A 348 -4.24 -6.22 -24.73
C GLU A 348 -2.96 -5.73 -25.43
N GLN A 349 -3.02 -5.45 -26.73
CA GLN A 349 -1.88 -4.97 -27.50
C GLN A 349 -1.45 -3.55 -27.09
N GLY A 350 -2.41 -2.65 -26.88
CA GLY A 350 -2.13 -1.27 -26.45
C GLY A 350 -1.56 -1.24 -25.04
N TYR A 351 -2.10 -2.05 -24.13
CA TYR A 351 -1.56 -2.21 -22.79
C TYR A 351 -0.14 -2.79 -22.79
N ASN A 352 0.12 -3.86 -23.56
CA ASN A 352 1.46 -4.44 -23.63
C ASN A 352 2.49 -3.46 -24.19
N GLY A 353 2.14 -2.70 -25.22
CA GLY A 353 3.02 -1.64 -25.74
C GLY A 353 3.29 -0.52 -24.71
N LEU A 354 2.29 -0.15 -23.92
CA LEU A 354 2.46 0.81 -22.82
C LEU A 354 3.43 0.28 -21.74
N VAL A 355 3.29 -0.98 -21.35
CA VAL A 355 4.19 -1.62 -20.36
C VAL A 355 5.61 -1.80 -20.90
N GLU A 356 5.75 -2.20 -22.18
CA GLU A 356 7.06 -2.30 -22.84
C GLU A 356 7.78 -0.94 -22.88
N ASN A 357 7.06 0.13 -23.22
CA ASN A 357 7.60 1.48 -23.21
C ASN A 357 7.98 1.95 -21.79
N ALA A 358 7.17 1.60 -20.78
CA ALA A 358 7.44 1.94 -19.39
C ALA A 358 8.73 1.25 -18.91
N GLN A 359 8.90 -0.04 -19.21
CA GLN A 359 10.11 -0.78 -18.89
C GLN A 359 11.32 -0.21 -19.63
N ALA A 360 11.20 0.06 -20.93
CA ALA A 360 12.28 0.66 -21.71
C ALA A 360 12.69 2.03 -21.17
N TYR A 361 11.75 2.80 -20.60
CA TYR A 361 12.05 4.09 -19.98
C TYR A 361 12.84 3.92 -18.69
N VAL A 362 12.47 2.97 -17.82
CA VAL A 362 13.23 2.62 -16.61
C VAL A 362 14.66 2.19 -16.99
N ASP A 363 14.80 1.37 -18.02
CA ASP A 363 16.11 0.91 -18.50
C ASP A 363 16.96 2.06 -19.05
N ALA A 364 16.34 3.01 -19.78
CA ALA A 364 17.01 4.22 -20.25
C ALA A 364 17.48 5.11 -19.08
N ALA A 365 16.66 5.26 -18.03
CA ALA A 365 17.04 6.00 -16.82
C ALA A 365 18.25 5.35 -16.12
N LYS A 366 18.24 4.02 -15.95
CA LYS A 366 19.37 3.25 -15.39
C LYS A 366 20.65 3.39 -16.24
N ALA A 367 20.51 3.35 -17.56
CA ALA A 367 21.61 3.52 -18.51
C ALA A 367 22.04 4.99 -18.69
N LYS A 368 21.31 5.94 -18.09
CA LYS A 368 21.47 7.39 -18.25
C LYS A 368 21.35 7.86 -19.70
N ASP A 369 20.63 7.13 -20.55
CA ASP A 369 20.38 7.49 -21.95
C ASP A 369 19.22 8.49 -22.06
N LYS A 370 19.54 9.78 -21.88
CA LYS A 370 18.55 10.85 -21.86
C LYS A 370 17.76 10.97 -23.17
N ALA A 371 18.41 10.74 -24.31
CA ALA A 371 17.75 10.89 -25.61
C ALA A 371 16.68 9.80 -25.81
N ALA A 372 16.98 8.56 -25.42
CA ALA A 372 15.98 7.49 -25.39
C ALA A 372 14.87 7.79 -24.38
N GLY A 373 15.24 8.24 -23.17
CA GLY A 373 14.31 8.63 -22.11
C GLY A 373 13.30 9.70 -22.55
N GLU A 374 13.77 10.82 -23.10
CA GLU A 374 12.91 11.92 -23.57
C GLU A 374 11.94 11.48 -24.68
N LYS A 375 12.38 10.58 -25.57
CA LYS A 375 11.50 10.01 -26.59
C LYS A 375 10.40 9.16 -25.95
N LEU A 376 10.78 8.22 -25.08
CA LEU A 376 9.86 7.31 -24.41
C LEU A 376 8.89 8.05 -23.49
N PHE A 377 9.35 9.10 -22.79
CA PHE A 377 8.50 9.98 -21.98
C PHE A 377 7.33 10.55 -22.78
N ASN A 378 7.60 11.07 -23.98
CA ASN A 378 6.55 11.65 -24.83
C ASN A 378 5.53 10.59 -25.28
N GLU A 379 5.98 9.37 -25.59
CA GLU A 379 5.12 8.26 -25.97
C GLU A 379 4.25 7.78 -24.78
N LEU A 380 4.84 7.66 -23.60
CA LEU A 380 4.16 7.32 -22.35
C LEU A 380 3.11 8.37 -21.99
N LYS A 381 3.50 9.64 -21.99
CA LYS A 381 2.60 10.76 -21.70
C LYS A 381 1.43 10.81 -22.67
N ALA A 382 1.67 10.64 -23.97
CA ALA A 382 0.60 10.63 -24.97
C ALA A 382 -0.38 9.47 -24.76
N SER A 383 0.14 8.27 -24.46
CA SER A 383 -0.68 7.08 -24.20
C SER A 383 -1.53 7.23 -22.94
N LEU A 384 -0.93 7.71 -21.85
CA LEU A 384 -1.63 7.97 -20.58
C LEU A 384 -2.64 9.11 -20.70
N GLN A 385 -2.33 10.15 -21.48
CA GLN A 385 -3.30 11.22 -21.77
C GLN A 385 -4.51 10.69 -22.55
N SER A 386 -4.30 9.78 -23.51
CA SER A 386 -5.40 9.12 -24.21
C SER A 386 -6.28 8.29 -23.26
N VAL A 387 -5.68 7.63 -22.27
CA VAL A 387 -6.44 6.92 -21.22
C VAL A 387 -7.30 7.90 -20.44
N ILE A 388 -6.72 9.01 -19.97
CA ILE A 388 -7.43 10.06 -19.23
C ILE A 388 -8.62 10.60 -20.04
N ASP A 389 -8.42 10.86 -21.34
CA ASP A 389 -9.45 11.38 -22.22
C ASP A 389 -10.56 10.36 -22.51
N SER A 390 -10.21 9.08 -22.63
CA SER A 390 -11.17 7.98 -22.83
C SER A 390 -12.02 7.71 -21.58
N ALA A 391 -11.47 8.01 -20.39
CA ALA A 391 -12.11 7.79 -19.11
C ALA A 391 -13.02 8.96 -18.70
N LYS A 392 -13.34 9.91 -19.58
CA LYS A 392 -14.24 11.04 -19.28
C LYS A 392 -15.70 10.62 -19.09
#